data_AF-A0A017RS27-F1
#
_entry.id   AF-A0A017RS27-F1
#
_cell.length_a   1.000
_cell.length_b   1.000
_cell.length_c   1.000
_cell.angle_alpha   90.00
_cell.angle_beta   90.00
_cell.angle_gamma   90.00
#
_symmetry.space_group_name_H-M   'P 1'
#
loop_
_entity.id
_entity.type
_entity.pdbx_description
1 polymer ?
#
loop_
_entity_poly.entity_id
_entity_poly.type
_entity_poly.pdbx_seq_one_letter_code
_entity_poly.pdbx_strand_id
1 'polypeptide(L)'
;MTKLIPVEKNKDYELDITGMGHEGEGVGKLQGFTIFVQGALLGEKVTVKIIKITKNYAVGKLLNVLVPSEFRETPVCEIYKRCGGCQLQHQSYEGQLKYKTQKVTDNITRIAKLTDVLIHPTIGMKNPYRYRNKVQLPIGKNNGEIQIGFYAPRSHDIIDMEKCYIQDEIADKVVEITREWLNKYGVEPYNEETDKGILRHIMVRKAFKTGEVMVVLVSRVSKVPYINEFIDSIIKNVEGIKSIILNINKKKTNVILGEECKTLWGSETITDYIDKFKFNISPLSFFQVNPVQTEVLYNKALEYAALTGNETVFDAYCGTGTISLFLAKRAKKSLWC
;
A
#
# COMPACT_ATOMS: atom_id res chain seq x y z
N MET A 1 19.05 36.46 -13.68
CA MET A 1 19.68 35.53 -14.65
C MET A 1 18.76 34.35 -14.86
N THR A 2 18.27 34.15 -16.08
CA THR A 2 17.43 33.00 -16.43
C THR A 2 18.32 31.76 -16.37
N LYS A 3 18.02 30.82 -15.46
CA LYS A 3 18.79 29.58 -15.32
C LYS A 3 18.67 28.81 -16.64
N LEU A 4 19.77 28.63 -17.36
CA LEU A 4 19.78 27.86 -18.61
C LEU A 4 19.37 26.42 -18.28
N ILE A 5 18.35 25.91 -18.96
CA ILE A 5 17.90 24.52 -18.77
C ILE A 5 18.74 23.66 -19.73
N PRO A 6 19.60 22.75 -19.23
CA PRO A 6 20.57 22.03 -20.05
C PRO A 6 19.97 20.79 -20.75
N VAL A 7 18.65 20.63 -20.68
CA VAL A 7 17.94 19.45 -21.19
C VAL A 7 16.74 19.86 -22.04
N GLU A 8 16.42 19.03 -23.02
CA GLU A 8 15.27 19.21 -23.91
C GLU A 8 14.28 18.05 -23.76
N LYS A 9 12.99 18.36 -23.90
CA LYS A 9 11.93 17.36 -23.80
C LYS A 9 12.05 16.37 -24.96
N ASN A 10 11.82 15.08 -24.67
CA ASN A 10 11.91 13.93 -25.56
C ASN A 10 13.32 13.60 -26.08
N LYS A 11 14.37 14.27 -25.59
CA LYS A 11 15.76 13.88 -25.84
C LYS A 11 16.27 12.91 -24.79
N ASP A 12 17.28 12.13 -25.20
CA ASP A 12 17.91 11.11 -24.39
C ASP A 12 19.27 11.62 -23.88
N TYR A 13 19.58 11.31 -22.62
CA TYR A 13 20.82 11.71 -21.97
C TYR A 13 21.39 10.55 -21.16
N GLU A 14 22.72 10.46 -21.09
CA GLU A 14 23.38 9.62 -20.09
C GLU A 14 23.50 10.38 -18.77
N LEU A 15 23.26 9.68 -17.66
CA LEU A 15 23.22 10.28 -16.33
C LEU A 15 23.77 9.31 -15.29
N ASP A 16 24.64 9.82 -14.43
CA ASP A 16 25.03 9.15 -13.19
C ASP A 16 24.03 9.47 -12.08
N ILE A 17 23.53 8.42 -11.43
CA ILE A 17 22.58 8.53 -10.32
C ILE A 17 23.37 8.63 -9.02
N THR A 18 23.33 9.83 -8.44
CA THR A 18 24.14 10.23 -7.27
C THR A 18 23.30 10.44 -6.02
N GLY A 19 21.98 10.29 -6.11
CA GLY A 19 21.08 10.36 -4.97
C GLY A 19 19.78 9.60 -5.23
N MET A 20 18.93 9.56 -4.20
CA MET A 20 17.58 9.02 -4.27
C MET A 20 16.58 10.06 -3.76
N GLY A 21 15.41 10.10 -4.38
CA GLY A 21 14.30 10.97 -4.02
C GLY A 21 13.38 10.34 -2.98
N HIS A 22 12.29 11.05 -2.67
CA HIS A 22 11.40 10.66 -1.57
C HIS A 22 10.52 9.46 -1.91
N GLU A 23 10.15 9.28 -3.19
CA GLU A 23 9.30 8.19 -3.67
C GLU A 23 10.12 7.01 -4.23
N GLY A 24 11.44 7.03 -4.04
CA GLY A 24 12.36 6.00 -4.54
C GLY A 24 12.86 6.26 -5.97
N GLU A 25 12.67 7.45 -6.51
CA GLU A 25 13.24 7.88 -7.78
C GLU A 25 14.75 8.12 -7.68
N GLY A 26 15.51 7.69 -8.68
CA GLY A 26 16.92 8.06 -8.79
C GLY A 26 17.08 9.55 -9.08
N VAL A 27 18.11 10.17 -8.50
CA VAL A 27 18.45 11.58 -8.70
C VAL A 27 19.81 11.68 -9.35
N GLY A 28 19.86 12.26 -10.55
CA GLY A 28 21.10 12.69 -11.17
C GLY A 28 21.10 14.18 -11.46
N LYS A 29 22.27 14.70 -11.84
CA LYS A 29 22.43 16.11 -12.21
C LYS A 29 23.17 16.23 -13.53
N LEU A 30 22.62 17.05 -14.44
CA LEU A 30 23.31 17.47 -15.66
C LEU A 30 23.60 18.97 -15.56
N GLN A 31 24.87 19.36 -15.57
CA GLN A 31 25.30 20.77 -15.41
C GLN A 31 24.62 21.47 -14.20
N GLY A 32 24.49 20.75 -13.09
CA GLY A 32 23.84 21.25 -11.86
C GLY A 32 22.29 21.30 -11.90
N PHE A 33 21.66 20.89 -13.00
CA PHE A 33 20.20 20.76 -13.12
C PHE A 33 19.74 19.36 -12.72
N THR A 34 18.80 19.29 -11.76
CA THR A 34 18.33 18.03 -11.18
C THR A 34 17.39 17.29 -12.12
N ILE A 35 17.61 16.00 -12.29
CA ILE A 35 16.76 15.10 -13.08
C ILE A 35 16.35 13.93 -12.20
N PHE A 36 15.03 13.74 -12.04
CA PHE A 36 14.42 12.62 -11.33
C PHE A 36 14.10 11.49 -12.29
N VAL A 37 14.49 10.27 -11.95
CA VAL A 37 14.42 9.10 -12.84
C VAL A 37 13.78 7.93 -12.10
N GLN A 38 12.51 7.66 -12.38
CA GLN A 38 11.81 6.55 -11.75
C GLN A 38 12.41 5.20 -12.18
N GLY A 39 12.70 4.32 -11.21
CA GLY A 39 13.26 2.98 -11.43
C GLY A 39 14.79 2.91 -11.54
N ALA A 40 15.48 4.06 -11.46
CA ALA A 40 16.93 4.13 -11.38
C ALA A 40 17.39 4.13 -9.91
N LEU A 41 18.53 3.49 -9.64
CA LEU A 41 19.08 3.32 -8.30
C LEU A 41 20.38 4.12 -8.11
N LEU A 42 20.71 4.38 -6.85
CA LEU A 42 21.98 5.00 -6.49
C LEU A 42 23.18 4.18 -7.00
N GLY A 43 24.16 4.88 -7.58
CA GLY A 43 25.38 4.28 -8.12
C GLY A 43 25.26 3.82 -9.58
N GLU A 44 24.09 3.99 -10.21
CA GLU A 44 23.90 3.58 -11.60
C GLU A 44 24.31 4.65 -12.60
N LYS A 45 24.75 4.17 -13.77
CA LYS A 45 24.82 4.97 -14.99
C LYS A 45 23.68 4.54 -15.91
N VAL A 46 22.86 5.48 -16.35
CA VAL A 46 21.62 5.20 -17.09
C VAL A 46 21.44 6.08 -18.32
N THR A 47 20.69 5.59 -19.30
CA THR A 47 20.14 6.42 -20.39
C THR A 47 18.71 6.79 -20.05
N VAL A 48 18.39 8.09 -20.09
CA VAL A 48 17.09 8.63 -19.68
C VAL A 48 16.48 9.51 -20.76
N LYS A 49 15.18 9.31 -21.03
CA LYS A 49 14.38 10.18 -21.91
C LYS A 49 13.68 11.24 -21.10
N ILE A 50 13.90 12.52 -21.38
CA ILE A 50 13.25 13.60 -20.64
C ILE A 50 11.78 13.72 -21.02
N ILE A 51 10.87 13.50 -20.06
CA ILE A 51 9.41 13.51 -20.29
C ILE A 51 8.73 14.79 -19.78
N LYS A 52 9.32 15.45 -18.78
CA LYS A 52 8.80 16.70 -18.21
C LYS A 52 9.95 17.60 -17.81
N ILE A 53 9.84 18.88 -18.11
CA ILE A 53 10.78 19.92 -17.68
C ILE A 53 10.00 20.95 -16.86
N THR A 54 10.57 21.36 -15.73
CA THR A 54 10.09 22.48 -14.92
C THR A 54 11.18 23.54 -14.81
N LYS A 55 10.91 24.64 -14.11
CA LYS A 55 11.91 25.68 -13.87
C LYS A 55 13.14 25.18 -13.07
N ASN A 56 12.97 24.17 -12.22
CA ASN A 56 13.99 23.75 -11.24
C ASN A 56 14.52 22.33 -11.44
N TYR A 57 13.76 21.47 -12.11
CA TYR A 57 14.11 20.06 -12.33
C TYR A 57 13.45 19.49 -13.58
N ALA A 58 13.94 18.35 -14.06
CA ALA A 58 13.27 17.52 -15.05
C ALA A 58 12.89 16.15 -14.48
N VAL A 59 11.93 15.50 -15.13
CA VAL A 59 11.59 14.10 -14.91
C VAL A 59 11.98 13.32 -16.17
N GLY A 60 12.77 12.28 -15.98
CA GLY A 60 13.21 11.35 -17.01
C GLY A 60 12.52 9.99 -16.88
N LYS A 61 12.23 9.36 -18.02
CA LYS A 61 11.89 7.94 -18.13
C LYS A 61 13.18 7.15 -18.33
N LEU A 62 13.44 6.20 -17.45
CA LEU A 62 14.56 5.26 -17.61
C LEU A 62 14.38 4.46 -18.91
N LEU A 63 15.38 4.50 -19.79
CA LEU A 63 15.42 3.69 -21.01
C LEU A 63 16.27 2.45 -20.79
N ASN A 64 17.54 2.66 -20.41
CA ASN A 64 18.53 1.60 -20.25
C ASN A 64 19.37 1.85 -18.99
N VAL A 65 19.81 0.77 -18.35
CA VAL A 65 20.80 0.79 -17.29
C VAL A 65 22.13 0.34 -17.91
N LEU A 66 23.09 1.25 -18.01
CA LEU A 66 24.39 1.01 -18.61
C LEU A 66 25.34 0.35 -17.60
N VAL A 67 25.31 0.84 -16.37
CA VAL A 67 26.03 0.26 -15.22
C VAL A 67 25.02 0.05 -14.10
N PRO A 68 24.68 -1.20 -13.75
CA PRO A 68 23.71 -1.49 -12.71
C PRO A 68 24.30 -1.31 -11.30
N SER A 69 23.43 -0.97 -10.35
CA SER A 69 23.77 -0.95 -8.92
C SER A 69 23.98 -2.37 -8.42
N GLU A 70 24.83 -2.56 -7.40
CA GLU A 70 24.96 -3.84 -6.70
C GLU A 70 23.63 -4.30 -6.06
N PHE A 71 22.73 -3.35 -5.77
CA PHE A 71 21.41 -3.64 -5.22
C PHE A 71 20.33 -3.77 -6.29
N ARG A 72 20.64 -3.76 -7.59
CA ARG A 72 19.61 -3.94 -8.63
C ARG A 72 19.11 -5.38 -8.64
N GLU A 73 17.80 -5.54 -8.59
CA GLU A 73 17.12 -6.82 -8.76
C GLU A 73 16.02 -6.74 -9.81
N THR A 74 15.63 -7.91 -10.33
CA THR A 74 14.45 -8.03 -11.20
C THR A 74 13.21 -8.17 -10.31
N PRO A 75 12.20 -7.29 -10.46
CA PRO A 75 10.95 -7.41 -9.71
C PRO A 75 10.29 -8.77 -9.94
N VAL A 76 9.85 -9.43 -8.87
CA VAL A 76 9.12 -10.71 -8.93
C VAL A 76 7.70 -10.58 -9.49
N CYS A 77 7.15 -9.37 -9.49
CA CYS A 77 5.78 -9.09 -9.90
C CYS A 77 5.72 -8.65 -11.37
N GLU A 78 4.96 -9.37 -12.19
CA GLU A 78 4.83 -9.12 -13.63
C GLU A 78 4.21 -7.74 -13.94
N ILE A 79 3.23 -7.32 -13.13
CA ILE A 79 2.55 -6.04 -13.28
C ILE A 79 3.28 -4.87 -12.59
N TYR A 80 4.49 -5.09 -12.04
CA TYR A 80 5.27 -4.11 -11.28
C TYR A 80 5.36 -2.74 -11.97
N LYS A 81 5.68 -2.73 -13.27
CA LYS A 81 5.89 -1.49 -14.05
C LYS A 81 4.62 -0.64 -14.20
N ARG A 82 3.44 -1.24 -14.05
CA ARG A 82 2.14 -0.60 -14.29
C ARG A 82 1.33 -0.33 -13.03
N CYS A 83 1.37 -1.24 -12.05
CA CYS A 83 0.54 -1.21 -10.84
C CYS A 83 0.85 -0.04 -9.89
N GLY A 84 2.13 0.34 -9.76
CA GLY A 84 2.52 1.48 -8.92
C GLY A 84 2.51 1.25 -7.40
N GLY A 85 1.96 0.13 -6.92
CA GLY A 85 1.88 -0.15 -5.48
C GLY A 85 3.22 -0.53 -4.83
N CYS A 86 4.11 -1.20 -5.57
CA CYS A 86 5.46 -1.53 -5.11
C CYS A 86 6.46 -0.65 -5.87
N GLN A 87 7.06 0.34 -5.22
CA GLN A 87 7.97 1.28 -5.90
C GLN A 87 9.43 0.81 -5.92
N LEU A 88 9.81 -0.13 -5.06
CA LEU A 88 11.21 -0.52 -4.81
C LEU A 88 11.53 -1.99 -5.08
N GLN A 89 10.64 -2.78 -5.69
CA GLN A 89 10.92 -4.20 -6.00
C GLN A 89 12.06 -4.42 -7.00
N HIS A 90 12.52 -3.36 -7.67
CA HIS A 90 13.70 -3.39 -8.54
C HIS A 90 15.01 -3.22 -7.75
N GLN A 91 14.92 -3.11 -6.42
CA GLN A 91 16.04 -2.99 -5.50
C GLN A 91 16.01 -4.16 -4.52
N SER A 92 17.17 -4.76 -4.25
CA SER A 92 17.33 -5.80 -3.25
C SER A 92 16.83 -5.34 -1.88
N TYR A 93 16.41 -6.29 -1.06
CA TYR A 93 15.84 -5.95 0.24
C TYR A 93 16.82 -5.20 1.14
N GLU A 94 18.11 -5.56 1.10
CA GLU A 94 19.17 -4.82 1.78
C GLU A 94 19.26 -3.37 1.29
N GLY A 95 19.25 -3.16 -0.02
CA GLY A 95 19.24 -1.84 -0.63
C GLY A 95 18.03 -1.01 -0.17
N GLN A 96 16.85 -1.63 -0.07
CA GLN A 96 15.65 -0.96 0.43
C GLN A 96 15.80 -0.48 1.88
N LEU A 97 16.42 -1.28 2.75
CA LEU A 97 16.68 -0.90 4.15
C LEU A 97 17.70 0.24 4.25
N LYS A 98 18.77 0.20 3.44
CA LYS A 98 19.75 1.29 3.35
C LYS A 98 19.09 2.58 2.86
N TYR A 99 18.29 2.50 1.80
CA TYR A 99 17.52 3.65 1.28
C TYR A 99 16.60 4.27 2.34
N LYS A 100 15.84 3.46 3.07
CA LYS A 100 14.94 3.96 4.14
C LYS A 100 15.70 4.64 5.29
N THR A 101 16.86 4.07 5.66
CA THR A 101 17.75 4.64 6.69
C THR A 101 18.31 5.99 6.22
N GLN A 102 18.79 6.06 4.98
CA GLN A 102 19.28 7.30 4.39
C GLN A 102 18.17 8.35 4.29
N LYS A 103 16.94 7.96 3.95
CA LYS A 103 15.79 8.86 3.88
C LYS A 103 15.49 9.53 5.22
N VAL A 104 15.53 8.77 6.32
CA VAL A 104 15.39 9.33 7.67
C VAL A 104 16.56 10.28 7.98
N THR A 105 17.78 9.86 7.65
CA THR A 105 19.00 10.67 7.82
C THR A 105 18.89 12.02 7.12
N ASP A 106 18.55 12.01 5.83
CA ASP A 106 18.39 13.22 5.03
C ASP A 106 17.31 14.14 5.61
N ASN A 107 16.19 13.60 6.11
CA ASN A 107 15.13 14.40 6.71
C ASN A 107 15.58 15.04 8.04
N ILE A 108 16.22 14.28 8.92
CA ILE A 108 16.72 14.79 10.21
C ILE A 108 17.77 15.88 9.99
N THR A 109 18.73 15.66 9.08
CA THR A 109 19.79 16.62 8.81
C THR A 109 19.30 17.84 8.03
N ARG A 110 18.46 17.69 7.00
CA ARG A 110 18.08 18.81 6.12
C ARG A 110 16.87 19.60 6.62
N ILE A 111 15.88 18.92 7.20
CA ILE A 111 14.62 19.55 7.64
C ILE A 111 14.74 19.94 9.10
N ALA A 112 15.06 18.98 9.98
CA ALA A 112 15.19 19.25 11.41
C ALA A 112 16.50 19.97 11.78
N LYS A 113 17.50 19.96 10.89
CA LYS A 113 18.83 20.55 11.09
C LYS A 113 19.56 19.99 12.32
N LEU A 114 19.29 18.72 12.64
CA LEU A 114 19.97 18.00 13.70
C LEU A 114 21.09 17.16 13.09
N THR A 115 22.32 17.36 13.56
CA THR A 115 23.51 16.65 13.08
C THR A 115 24.01 15.60 14.07
N ASP A 116 23.74 15.79 15.36
CA ASP A 116 24.28 14.94 16.44
C ASP A 116 23.22 13.98 16.98
N VAL A 117 22.48 13.33 16.08
CA VAL A 117 21.45 12.34 16.42
C VAL A 117 21.86 10.99 15.88
N LEU A 118 21.83 9.98 16.75
CA LEU A 118 22.06 8.59 16.34
C LEU A 118 20.85 8.07 15.56
N ILE A 119 21.08 7.71 14.30
CA ILE A 119 20.07 7.10 13.44
C ILE A 119 20.42 5.63 13.27
N HIS A 120 19.61 4.76 13.85
CA HIS A 120 19.80 3.32 13.74
C HIS A 120 19.39 2.80 12.35
N PRO A 121 20.00 1.70 11.88
CA PRO A 121 19.55 1.02 10.67
C PRO A 121 18.07 0.63 10.71
N THR A 122 17.41 0.72 9.56
CA THR A 122 16.01 0.29 9.42
C THR A 122 15.86 -1.19 9.78
N ILE A 123 14.94 -1.49 10.70
CA ILE A 123 14.63 -2.87 11.08
C ILE A 123 13.82 -3.54 9.96
N GLY A 124 14.35 -4.64 9.43
CA GLY A 124 13.73 -5.39 8.34
C GLY A 124 12.72 -6.46 8.79
N MET A 125 12.08 -7.07 7.80
CA MET A 125 11.21 -8.23 7.89
C MET A 125 11.92 -9.42 7.26
N LYS A 126 11.91 -10.57 7.93
CA LYS A 126 12.58 -11.79 7.45
C LYS A 126 12.10 -12.21 6.04
N ASN A 127 10.79 -12.20 5.83
CA ASN A 127 10.16 -12.53 4.55
C ASN A 127 9.29 -11.33 4.10
N PRO A 128 9.79 -10.40 3.27
CA PRO A 128 9.10 -9.14 2.93
C PRO A 128 7.98 -9.31 1.88
N TYR A 129 7.25 -10.43 1.94
CA TYR A 129 6.17 -10.80 1.03
C TYR A 129 4.95 -11.27 1.83
N ARG A 130 3.77 -11.27 1.19
CA ARG A 130 2.49 -11.75 1.73
C ARG A 130 2.17 -11.21 3.14
N TYR A 131 2.57 -9.97 3.41
CA TYR A 131 2.48 -9.39 4.75
C TYR A 131 1.23 -8.51 4.95
N ARG A 132 0.58 -8.08 3.87
CA ARG A 132 -0.57 -7.17 3.96
C ARG A 132 -1.82 -7.95 4.30
N ASN A 133 -2.44 -7.53 5.40
CA ASN A 133 -3.67 -8.09 5.93
C ASN A 133 -4.94 -7.42 5.40
N LYS A 134 -4.80 -6.36 4.57
CA LYS A 134 -5.91 -5.61 3.99
C LYS A 134 -5.57 -5.12 2.60
N VAL A 135 -6.48 -5.38 1.67
CA VAL A 135 -6.46 -4.81 0.31
C VAL A 135 -7.83 -4.25 -0.05
N GLN A 136 -7.83 -3.18 -0.84
CA GLN A 136 -9.01 -2.58 -1.45
C GLN A 136 -8.71 -2.49 -2.94
N LEU A 137 -9.54 -3.13 -3.75
CA LEU A 137 -9.32 -3.26 -5.19
C LEU A 137 -10.52 -2.67 -5.93
N PRO A 138 -10.34 -1.64 -6.77
CA PRO A 138 -11.38 -1.23 -7.71
C PRO A 138 -11.79 -2.39 -8.62
N ILE A 139 -13.07 -2.39 -8.95
CA ILE A 139 -13.68 -3.27 -9.95
C ILE A 139 -14.15 -2.38 -11.09
N GLY A 140 -13.72 -2.69 -12.30
CA GLY A 140 -14.15 -1.97 -13.50
C GLY A 140 -14.30 -2.91 -14.69
N LYS A 141 -14.53 -2.29 -15.85
CA LYS A 141 -14.70 -2.99 -17.12
C LYS A 141 -13.97 -2.21 -18.21
N ASN A 142 -13.13 -2.89 -18.98
CA ASN A 142 -12.40 -2.30 -20.09
C ASN A 142 -12.52 -3.21 -21.31
N ASN A 143 -12.91 -2.67 -22.46
CA ASN A 143 -13.18 -3.43 -23.69
C ASN A 143 -14.08 -4.66 -23.51
N GLY A 144 -15.05 -4.57 -22.58
CA GLY A 144 -15.97 -5.67 -22.27
C GLY A 144 -15.46 -6.67 -21.22
N GLU A 145 -14.17 -6.64 -20.89
CA GLU A 145 -13.56 -7.53 -19.90
C GLU A 145 -13.60 -6.92 -18.49
N ILE A 146 -13.92 -7.76 -17.50
CA ILE A 146 -13.90 -7.36 -16.09
C ILE A 146 -12.46 -7.21 -15.61
N GLN A 147 -12.17 -6.10 -14.95
CA GLN A 147 -10.87 -5.81 -14.37
C GLN A 147 -11.00 -5.65 -12.86
N ILE A 148 -10.15 -6.35 -12.11
CA ILE A 148 -10.03 -6.22 -10.66
C ILE A 148 -8.55 -6.12 -10.33
N GLY A 149 -8.15 -5.00 -9.73
CA GLY A 149 -6.75 -4.80 -9.36
C GLY A 149 -6.47 -3.43 -8.79
N PHE A 150 -5.43 -2.76 -9.30
CA PHE A 150 -4.97 -1.48 -8.75
C PHE A 150 -5.01 -0.40 -9.81
N TYR A 151 -5.28 0.84 -9.41
CA TYR A 151 -5.13 1.97 -10.30
C TYR A 151 -3.66 2.20 -10.67
N ALA A 152 -3.38 2.43 -11.95
CA ALA A 152 -2.06 2.81 -12.41
C ALA A 152 -1.66 4.19 -11.83
N PRO A 153 -0.36 4.45 -11.59
CA PRO A 153 0.13 5.69 -10.99
C PRO A 153 -0.49 6.94 -11.60
N ARG A 154 -1.12 7.78 -10.75
CA ARG A 154 -1.71 9.08 -11.14
C ARG A 154 -2.84 8.94 -12.18
N SER A 155 -3.61 7.86 -12.13
CA SER A 155 -4.77 7.62 -12.99
C SER A 155 -5.86 6.85 -12.26
N HIS A 156 -7.02 6.67 -12.90
CA HIS A 156 -8.02 5.67 -12.52
C HIS A 156 -8.09 4.50 -13.54
N ASP A 157 -7.00 4.27 -14.30
CA ASP A 157 -6.88 3.09 -15.17
C ASP A 157 -6.59 1.85 -14.31
N ILE A 158 -7.44 0.83 -14.41
CA ILE A 158 -7.30 -0.38 -13.59
C ILE A 158 -6.31 -1.33 -14.26
N ILE A 159 -5.24 -1.62 -13.54
CA ILE A 159 -4.33 -2.71 -13.86
C ILE A 159 -4.89 -3.98 -13.24
N ASP A 160 -5.50 -4.81 -14.08
CA ASP A 160 -6.01 -6.12 -13.68
C ASP A 160 -4.88 -6.97 -13.08
N MET A 161 -5.23 -7.72 -12.04
CA MET A 161 -4.30 -8.59 -11.33
C MET A 161 -4.86 -9.99 -11.12
N GLU A 162 -3.95 -10.96 -11.20
CA GLU A 162 -4.19 -12.31 -10.70
C GLU A 162 -3.61 -12.50 -9.30
N LYS A 163 -2.40 -11.97 -9.07
CA LYS A 163 -1.64 -12.17 -7.83
C LYS A 163 -0.98 -10.89 -7.36
N CYS A 164 -0.98 -10.65 -6.06
CA CYS A 164 -0.20 -9.57 -5.44
C CYS A 164 0.75 -10.10 -4.35
N TYR A 165 2.04 -10.16 -4.66
CA TYR A 165 3.09 -10.72 -3.79
C TYR A 165 3.24 -10.08 -2.39
N ILE A 166 2.64 -8.92 -2.13
CA ILE A 166 2.63 -8.29 -0.80
C ILE A 166 1.34 -8.52 -0.03
N GLN A 167 0.27 -8.93 -0.69
CA GLN A 167 -1.03 -9.25 -0.08
C GLN A 167 -1.08 -10.74 0.25
N ASP A 168 -1.82 -11.08 1.31
CA ASP A 168 -2.11 -12.48 1.59
C ASP A 168 -2.83 -13.17 0.42
N GLU A 169 -2.50 -14.44 0.18
CA GLU A 169 -3.00 -15.23 -0.96
C GLU A 169 -4.51 -15.41 -0.95
N ILE A 170 -5.17 -15.28 0.21
CA ILE A 170 -6.62 -15.32 0.28
C ILE A 170 -7.27 -14.19 -0.52
N ALA A 171 -6.60 -13.03 -0.62
CA ALA A 171 -7.11 -11.92 -1.41
C ALA A 171 -7.07 -12.24 -2.91
N ASP A 172 -6.01 -12.90 -3.38
CA ASP A 172 -5.90 -13.38 -4.76
C ASP A 172 -7.07 -14.34 -5.08
N LYS A 173 -7.40 -15.25 -4.13
CA LYS A 173 -8.53 -16.19 -4.29
C LYS A 173 -9.90 -15.50 -4.31
N VAL A 174 -10.12 -14.50 -3.45
CA VAL A 174 -11.36 -13.72 -3.45
C VAL A 174 -11.53 -12.95 -4.76
N VAL A 175 -10.43 -12.42 -5.33
CA VAL A 175 -10.47 -11.74 -6.63
C VAL A 175 -10.90 -12.69 -7.75
N GLU A 176 -10.32 -13.90 -7.80
CA GLU A 176 -10.71 -14.95 -8.74
C GLU A 176 -12.22 -15.25 -8.67
N ILE A 177 -12.73 -15.57 -7.47
CA ILE A 177 -14.16 -15.88 -7.24
C ILE A 177 -15.05 -14.70 -7.64
N THR A 178 -14.65 -13.48 -7.29
CA THR A 178 -15.40 -12.26 -7.63
C THR A 178 -15.49 -12.09 -9.14
N ARG A 179 -14.38 -12.29 -9.86
CA ARG A 179 -14.32 -12.18 -11.32
C ARG A 179 -15.22 -13.22 -11.99
N GLU A 180 -15.17 -14.48 -11.55
CA GLU A 180 -16.04 -15.55 -12.05
C GLU A 180 -17.51 -15.23 -11.85
N TRP A 181 -17.88 -14.75 -10.66
CA TRP A 181 -19.26 -14.38 -10.35
C TRP A 181 -19.76 -13.19 -11.20
N LEU A 182 -18.95 -12.15 -11.37
CA LEU A 182 -19.27 -11.00 -12.22
C LEU A 182 -19.54 -11.45 -13.67
N ASN A 183 -18.66 -12.29 -14.22
CA ASN A 183 -18.78 -12.80 -15.59
C ASN A 183 -19.99 -13.73 -15.76
N LYS A 184 -20.22 -14.65 -14.81
CA LYS A 184 -21.29 -15.65 -14.89
C LYS A 184 -22.68 -15.02 -14.83
N TYR A 185 -22.86 -14.03 -13.97
CA TYR A 185 -24.19 -13.45 -13.69
C TYR A 185 -24.41 -12.06 -14.31
N GLY A 186 -23.42 -11.52 -15.03
CA GLY A 186 -23.54 -10.24 -15.73
C GLY A 186 -23.74 -9.05 -14.78
N VAL A 187 -23.13 -9.10 -13.59
CA VAL A 187 -23.21 -7.99 -12.64
C VAL A 187 -22.27 -6.87 -13.08
N GLU A 188 -22.81 -5.69 -13.37
CA GLU A 188 -22.03 -4.60 -13.97
C GLU A 188 -21.17 -3.85 -12.93
N PRO A 189 -19.85 -3.71 -13.15
CA PRO A 189 -18.99 -2.82 -12.38
C PRO A 189 -19.42 -1.35 -12.49
N TYR A 190 -19.04 -0.56 -11.51
CA TYR A 190 -19.23 0.88 -11.51
C TYR A 190 -18.28 1.56 -12.49
N ASN A 191 -18.82 2.51 -13.27
CA ASN A 191 -18.08 3.34 -14.19
C ASN A 191 -18.14 4.80 -13.72
N GLU A 192 -16.99 5.37 -13.36
CA GLU A 192 -16.86 6.73 -12.80
C GLU A 192 -17.25 7.84 -13.78
N GLU A 193 -17.04 7.62 -15.08
CA GLU A 193 -17.34 8.60 -16.13
C GLU A 193 -18.84 8.77 -16.31
N THR A 194 -19.55 7.64 -16.45
CA THR A 194 -20.99 7.59 -16.67
C THR A 194 -21.82 7.65 -15.38
N ASP A 195 -21.18 7.44 -14.22
CA ASP A 195 -21.83 7.26 -12.90
C ASP A 195 -22.89 6.14 -12.92
N LYS A 196 -22.63 5.06 -13.66
CA LYS A 196 -23.52 3.89 -13.79
C LYS A 196 -22.83 2.63 -13.28
N GLY A 197 -23.61 1.55 -13.13
CA GLY A 197 -23.13 0.28 -12.62
C GLY A 197 -23.36 0.10 -11.12
N ILE A 198 -22.93 -1.06 -10.61
CA ILE A 198 -23.30 -1.59 -9.29
C ILE A 198 -22.08 -1.61 -8.38
N LEU A 199 -21.06 -2.40 -8.71
CA LEU A 199 -19.94 -2.67 -7.81
C LEU A 199 -18.75 -1.75 -8.06
N ARG A 200 -18.30 -1.08 -7.00
CA ARG A 200 -17.18 -0.15 -7.04
C ARG A 200 -15.87 -0.87 -6.74
N HIS A 201 -15.84 -1.61 -5.64
CA HIS A 201 -14.61 -2.20 -5.10
C HIS A 201 -14.91 -3.53 -4.39
N ILE A 202 -13.88 -4.36 -4.26
CA ILE A 202 -13.80 -5.45 -3.29
C ILE A 202 -12.73 -5.11 -2.27
N MET A 203 -13.04 -5.30 -0.98
CA MET A 203 -12.06 -5.22 0.10
C MET A 203 -11.95 -6.56 0.79
N VAL A 204 -10.73 -7.00 1.05
CA VAL A 204 -10.44 -8.22 1.80
C VAL A 204 -9.60 -7.85 3.02
N ARG A 205 -9.98 -8.39 4.19
CA ARG A 205 -9.14 -8.37 5.39
C ARG A 205 -8.90 -9.80 5.87
N LYS A 206 -7.68 -10.08 6.33
CA LYS A 206 -7.31 -11.34 6.97
C LYS A 206 -6.67 -11.08 8.32
N ALA A 207 -7.18 -11.68 9.38
CA ALA A 207 -6.52 -11.72 10.66
C ALA A 207 -5.41 -12.78 10.63
N PHE A 208 -4.15 -12.37 10.86
CA PHE A 208 -3.01 -13.26 10.66
C PHE A 208 -2.87 -14.30 11.78
N LYS A 209 -3.23 -13.95 13.03
CA LYS A 209 -3.09 -14.87 14.17
C LYS A 209 -4.25 -15.87 14.27
N THR A 210 -5.46 -15.46 13.89
CA THR A 210 -6.66 -16.30 13.97
C THR A 210 -7.03 -17.00 12.67
N GLY A 211 -6.56 -16.47 11.53
CA GLY A 211 -6.97 -16.92 10.20
C GLY A 211 -8.35 -16.41 9.76
N GLU A 212 -9.02 -15.57 10.55
CA GLU A 212 -10.35 -15.06 10.20
C GLU A 212 -10.30 -14.10 9.00
N VAL A 213 -11.22 -14.26 8.06
CA VAL A 213 -11.29 -13.48 6.81
C VAL A 213 -12.60 -12.70 6.75
N MET A 214 -12.48 -11.44 6.33
CA MET A 214 -13.60 -10.56 6.03
C MET A 214 -13.54 -10.17 4.56
N VAL A 215 -14.65 -10.37 3.87
CA VAL A 215 -14.86 -9.92 2.49
C VAL A 215 -15.91 -8.82 2.49
N VAL A 216 -15.60 -7.68 1.87
CA VAL A 216 -16.49 -6.53 1.81
C VAL A 216 -16.69 -6.11 0.36
N LEU A 217 -17.93 -6.23 -0.12
CA LEU A 217 -18.35 -5.70 -1.41
C LEU A 217 -18.76 -4.24 -1.24
N VAL A 218 -18.14 -3.35 -2.00
CA VAL A 218 -18.50 -1.92 -2.03
C VAL A 218 -19.40 -1.68 -3.23
N SER A 219 -20.65 -1.28 -2.96
CA SER A 219 -21.69 -1.16 -3.98
C SER A 219 -22.33 0.23 -3.97
N ARG A 220 -22.72 0.71 -5.16
CA ARG A 220 -23.54 1.91 -5.31
C ARG A 220 -25.00 1.67 -4.91
N VAL A 221 -25.46 0.42 -4.88
CA VAL A 221 -26.85 0.05 -4.57
C VAL A 221 -26.93 -0.89 -3.37
N SER A 222 -28.04 -0.80 -2.64
CA SER A 222 -28.30 -1.65 -1.45
C SER A 222 -28.79 -3.06 -1.80
N LYS A 223 -29.26 -3.29 -3.03
CA LYS A 223 -29.72 -4.59 -3.54
C LYS A 223 -28.85 -4.98 -4.72
N VAL A 224 -27.87 -5.85 -4.48
CA VAL A 224 -26.99 -6.41 -5.52
C VAL A 224 -27.65 -7.67 -6.08
N PRO A 225 -27.82 -7.81 -7.41
CA PRO A 225 -28.36 -9.02 -8.01
C PRO A 225 -27.39 -10.20 -7.82
N TYR A 226 -27.94 -11.41 -7.72
CA TYR A 226 -27.18 -12.66 -7.55
C TYR A 226 -26.20 -12.66 -6.34
N ILE A 227 -26.54 -11.90 -5.29
CA ILE A 227 -25.67 -11.75 -4.12
C ILE A 227 -25.56 -13.05 -3.30
N ASN A 228 -26.60 -13.88 -3.28
CA ASN A 228 -26.60 -15.14 -2.54
C ASN A 228 -25.61 -16.13 -3.17
N GLU A 229 -25.53 -16.16 -4.49
CA GLU A 229 -24.59 -16.98 -5.25
C GLU A 229 -23.15 -16.56 -5.02
N PHE A 230 -22.90 -15.25 -4.84
CA PHE A 230 -21.60 -14.75 -4.41
C PHE A 230 -21.26 -15.21 -2.98
N ILE A 231 -22.21 -15.03 -2.04
CA ILE A 231 -22.05 -15.46 -0.64
C ILE A 231 -21.69 -16.95 -0.57
N ASP A 232 -22.46 -17.80 -1.26
CA ASP A 232 -22.25 -19.24 -1.28
C ASP A 232 -20.88 -19.61 -1.87
N SER A 233 -20.48 -18.93 -2.95
CA SER A 233 -19.17 -19.14 -3.59
C SER A 233 -18.01 -18.77 -2.67
N ILE A 234 -18.13 -17.67 -1.92
CA ILE A 234 -17.13 -17.26 -0.94
C ILE A 234 -17.07 -18.25 0.22
N ILE A 235 -18.22 -18.62 0.81
CA ILE A 235 -18.28 -19.57 1.93
C ILE A 235 -17.61 -20.91 1.58
N LYS A 236 -17.88 -21.40 0.37
CA LYS A 236 -17.36 -22.69 -0.09
C LYS A 236 -15.86 -22.68 -0.38
N ASN A 237 -15.30 -21.56 -0.84
CA ASN A 237 -13.96 -21.52 -1.44
C ASN A 237 -12.95 -20.64 -0.68
N VAL A 238 -13.36 -19.90 0.35
CA VAL A 238 -12.49 -19.01 1.13
C VAL A 238 -12.32 -19.58 2.54
N GLU A 239 -11.17 -20.18 2.79
CA GLU A 239 -10.81 -20.69 4.11
C GLU A 239 -10.77 -19.55 5.14
N GLY A 240 -11.31 -19.82 6.34
CA GLY A 240 -11.34 -18.85 7.43
C GLY A 240 -12.36 -17.72 7.27
N ILE A 241 -13.23 -17.75 6.25
CA ILE A 241 -14.28 -16.75 6.09
C ILE A 241 -15.18 -16.67 7.33
N LYS A 242 -15.27 -15.46 7.89
CA LYS A 242 -16.03 -15.18 9.10
C LYS A 242 -17.03 -14.05 8.91
N SER A 243 -16.81 -13.19 7.91
CA SER A 243 -17.61 -12.00 7.68
C SER A 243 -17.72 -11.71 6.19
N ILE A 244 -18.95 -11.58 5.69
CA ILE A 244 -19.23 -11.05 4.35
C ILE A 244 -20.13 -9.82 4.51
N ILE A 245 -19.64 -8.66 4.07
CA ILE A 245 -20.29 -7.37 4.29
C ILE A 245 -20.60 -6.69 2.94
N LEU A 246 -21.75 -6.05 2.86
CA LEU A 246 -22.06 -5.07 1.83
C LEU A 246 -21.85 -3.67 2.40
N ASN A 247 -20.89 -2.93 1.85
CA ASN A 247 -20.72 -1.51 2.13
C ASN A 247 -21.38 -0.68 1.00
N ILE A 248 -22.21 0.30 1.37
CA ILE A 248 -23.00 1.05 0.40
C ILE A 248 -22.41 2.45 0.23
N ASN A 249 -21.90 2.75 -0.96
CA ASN A 249 -21.38 4.05 -1.34
C ASN A 249 -22.05 4.58 -2.62
N LYS A 250 -23.07 5.41 -2.41
CA LYS A 250 -23.86 6.05 -3.48
C LYS A 250 -23.20 7.30 -4.07
N LYS A 251 -22.17 7.85 -3.41
CA LYS A 251 -21.60 9.16 -3.73
C LYS A 251 -20.59 9.04 -4.89
N LYS A 252 -20.55 10.03 -5.78
CA LYS A 252 -19.47 10.19 -6.75
C LYS A 252 -18.26 10.81 -6.06
N THR A 253 -17.40 9.98 -5.49
CA THR A 253 -16.25 10.40 -4.66
C THR A 253 -15.10 9.41 -4.77
N ASN A 254 -13.89 9.88 -4.44
CA ASN A 254 -12.67 9.07 -4.32
C ASN A 254 -12.61 8.31 -2.99
N VAL A 255 -13.49 8.63 -2.03
CA VAL A 255 -13.63 7.83 -0.80
C VAL A 255 -14.21 6.47 -1.18
N ILE A 256 -13.47 5.40 -0.89
CA ILE A 256 -13.85 4.04 -1.28
C ILE A 256 -15.08 3.57 -0.50
N LEU A 257 -15.01 3.59 0.83
CA LEU A 257 -16.05 3.06 1.71
C LEU A 257 -17.11 4.13 2.01
N GLY A 258 -18.37 3.76 1.89
CA GLY A 258 -19.49 4.53 2.41
C GLY A 258 -19.69 4.31 3.92
N GLU A 259 -20.64 5.04 4.49
CA GLU A 259 -20.92 5.03 5.93
C GLU A 259 -21.80 3.83 6.35
N GLU A 260 -22.60 3.29 5.43
CA GLU A 260 -23.52 2.19 5.70
C GLU A 260 -22.85 0.83 5.40
N CYS A 261 -22.86 -0.07 6.39
CA CYS A 261 -22.44 -1.47 6.25
C CYS A 261 -23.59 -2.39 6.63
N LYS A 262 -23.86 -3.40 5.80
CA LYS A 262 -24.82 -4.46 6.07
C LYS A 262 -24.12 -5.81 6.05
N THR A 263 -24.26 -6.57 7.14
CA THR A 263 -23.78 -7.95 7.18
C THR A 263 -24.64 -8.82 6.28
N LEU A 264 -24.01 -9.44 5.29
CA LEU A 264 -24.65 -10.39 4.40
C LEU A 264 -24.58 -11.80 4.98
N TRP A 265 -23.46 -12.14 5.62
CA TRP A 265 -23.25 -13.44 6.26
C TRP A 265 -22.21 -13.36 7.38
N GLY A 266 -22.40 -14.17 8.42
CA GLY A 266 -21.45 -14.31 9.52
C GLY A 266 -21.47 -13.14 10.50
N SER A 267 -20.28 -12.64 10.85
CA SER A 267 -20.06 -11.60 11.85
C SER A 267 -19.92 -10.21 11.23
N GLU A 268 -20.21 -9.15 11.99
CA GLU A 268 -19.91 -7.75 11.62
C GLU A 268 -18.42 -7.42 11.66
N THR A 269 -17.65 -8.23 12.39
CA THR A 269 -16.21 -8.03 12.63
C THR A 269 -15.43 -9.33 12.52
N ILE A 270 -14.13 -9.23 12.28
CA ILE A 270 -13.17 -10.31 12.49
C ILE A 270 -12.29 -10.01 13.69
N THR A 271 -11.71 -11.04 14.28
CA THR A 271 -10.82 -10.97 15.42
C THR A 271 -9.38 -11.19 14.98
N ASP A 272 -8.45 -10.33 15.40
CA ASP A 272 -7.02 -10.61 15.35
C ASP A 272 -6.33 -10.29 16.68
N TYR A 273 -5.05 -10.64 16.78
CA TYR A 273 -4.22 -10.37 17.95
C TYR A 273 -2.97 -9.57 17.59
N ILE A 274 -2.64 -8.59 18.45
CA ILE A 274 -1.30 -8.01 18.50
C ILE A 274 -0.73 -8.38 19.86
N ASP A 275 0.32 -9.21 19.86
CA ASP A 275 0.79 -9.91 21.06
C ASP A 275 -0.38 -10.65 21.74
N LYS A 276 -0.68 -10.37 23.02
CA LYS A 276 -1.77 -11.02 23.78
C LYS A 276 -3.12 -10.31 23.67
N PHE A 277 -3.18 -9.13 23.04
CA PHE A 277 -4.40 -8.33 23.01
C PHE A 277 -5.28 -8.70 21.83
N LYS A 278 -6.55 -8.95 22.12
CA LYS A 278 -7.58 -9.27 21.14
C LYS A 278 -8.20 -7.99 20.58
N PHE A 279 -8.32 -7.88 19.26
CA PHE A 279 -8.94 -6.77 18.57
C PHE A 279 -10.09 -7.23 17.69
N ASN A 280 -11.25 -6.61 17.84
CA ASN A 280 -12.36 -6.75 16.89
C ASN A 280 -12.18 -5.71 15.78
N ILE A 281 -12.05 -6.17 14.55
CA ILE A 281 -11.74 -5.38 13.36
C ILE A 281 -13.01 -5.28 12.53
N SER A 282 -13.53 -4.05 12.40
CA SER A 282 -14.69 -3.76 11.56
C SER A 282 -14.27 -3.37 10.13
N PRO A 283 -15.20 -3.33 9.16
CA PRO A 283 -14.92 -2.92 7.79
C PRO A 283 -14.29 -1.52 7.70
N LEU A 284 -14.78 -0.60 8.54
CA LEU A 284 -14.40 0.82 8.53
C LEU A 284 -13.19 1.13 9.42
N SER A 285 -12.82 0.24 10.36
CA SER A 285 -11.76 0.53 11.32
C SER A 285 -10.38 0.60 10.67
N PHE A 286 -9.52 1.49 11.17
CA PHE A 286 -8.10 1.41 10.86
C PHE A 286 -7.46 0.28 11.67
N PHE A 287 -6.60 -0.50 11.00
CA PHE A 287 -5.75 -1.51 11.62
C PHE A 287 -4.47 -1.58 10.80
N GLN A 288 -3.33 -1.81 11.46
CA GLN A 288 -2.03 -1.82 10.78
C GLN A 288 -2.00 -2.93 9.74
N VAL A 289 -1.56 -2.60 8.52
CA VAL A 289 -1.65 -3.55 7.41
C VAL A 289 -0.58 -4.63 7.42
N ASN A 290 0.53 -4.43 8.13
CA ASN A 290 1.60 -5.42 8.29
C ASN A 290 1.69 -5.84 9.76
N PRO A 291 0.95 -6.88 10.21
CA PRO A 291 0.92 -7.26 11.62
C PRO A 291 2.30 -7.71 12.13
N VAL A 292 3.12 -8.34 11.29
CA VAL A 292 4.47 -8.80 11.65
C VAL A 292 5.39 -7.64 12.01
N GLN A 293 5.43 -6.59 11.18
CA GLN A 293 6.24 -5.40 11.48
C GLN A 293 5.58 -4.48 12.52
N THR A 294 4.27 -4.55 12.70
CA THR A 294 3.57 -3.80 13.75
C THR A 294 4.06 -4.20 15.13
N GLU A 295 4.20 -5.51 15.38
CA GLU A 295 4.71 -6.02 16.65
C GLU A 295 6.15 -5.54 16.91
N VAL A 296 7.00 -5.54 15.89
CA VAL A 296 8.38 -5.02 15.97
C VAL A 296 8.40 -3.53 16.31
N LEU A 297 7.60 -2.73 15.59
CA LEU A 297 7.48 -1.29 15.81
C LEU A 297 7.02 -0.97 17.24
N TYR A 298 5.97 -1.65 17.71
CA TYR A 298 5.42 -1.39 19.04
C TYR A 298 6.35 -1.82 20.16
N ASN A 299 7.06 -2.95 19.99
CA ASN A 299 8.08 -3.37 20.95
C ASN A 299 9.25 -2.36 21.01
N LYS A 300 9.68 -1.81 19.87
CA LYS A 300 10.72 -0.79 19.85
C LYS A 300 10.26 0.52 20.50
N ALA A 301 9.00 0.92 20.30
CA ALA A 301 8.42 2.07 20.99
C ALA A 301 8.37 1.87 22.52
N LEU A 302 7.97 0.68 23.00
CA LEU A 302 8.01 0.34 24.42
C LEU A 302 9.42 0.39 25.01
N GLU A 303 10.40 -0.15 24.29
CA GLU A 303 11.80 -0.13 24.69
C GLU A 303 12.30 1.30 24.87
N TYR A 304 12.05 2.17 23.88
CA TYR A 304 12.48 3.57 23.93
C TYR A 304 11.69 4.42 24.93
N ALA A 305 10.43 4.08 25.21
CA ALA A 305 9.65 4.75 26.25
C ALA A 305 10.20 4.47 27.67
N ALA A 306 10.99 3.39 27.84
CA ALA A 306 11.68 3.04 29.08
C ALA A 306 10.78 3.07 30.33
N LEU A 307 9.52 2.66 30.18
CA LEU A 307 8.51 2.71 31.23
C LEU A 307 8.89 1.82 32.43
N THR A 308 8.79 2.36 33.64
CA THR A 308 9.15 1.68 34.90
C THR A 308 7.94 1.11 35.63
N GLY A 309 6.72 1.43 35.19
CA GLY A 309 5.48 1.04 35.86
C GLY A 309 4.84 2.15 36.68
N ASN A 310 5.44 3.34 36.71
CA ASN A 310 4.96 4.48 37.50
C ASN A 310 4.38 5.62 36.66
N GLU A 311 4.63 5.59 35.35
CA GLU A 311 4.29 6.67 34.42
C GLU A 311 2.81 6.64 34.03
N THR A 312 2.27 7.83 33.71
CA THR A 312 0.99 7.97 33.00
C THR A 312 1.28 8.29 31.54
N VAL A 313 0.75 7.48 30.65
CA VAL A 313 1.00 7.59 29.21
C VAL A 313 -0.23 8.13 28.50
N PHE A 314 -0.03 9.10 27.61
CA PHE A 314 -1.07 9.64 26.74
C PHE A 314 -0.85 9.13 25.32
N ASP A 315 -1.84 8.40 24.78
CA ASP A 315 -1.86 7.97 23.39
C ASP A 315 -2.71 8.94 22.58
N ALA A 316 -2.04 9.86 21.89
CA ALA A 316 -2.68 10.82 20.99
C ALA A 316 -2.92 10.16 19.62
N TYR A 317 -4.12 10.36 19.05
CA TYR A 317 -4.52 9.74 17.79
C TYR A 317 -4.62 8.21 17.88
N CYS A 318 -5.12 7.72 19.03
CA CYS A 318 -5.06 6.32 19.42
C CYS A 318 -5.83 5.35 18.49
N GLY A 319 -6.76 5.85 17.67
CA GLY A 319 -7.55 5.05 16.74
C GLY A 319 -8.31 3.94 17.47
N THR A 320 -8.00 2.68 17.18
CA THR A 320 -8.56 1.52 17.89
C THR A 320 -7.83 1.17 19.20
N GLY A 321 -6.97 2.06 19.71
CA GLY A 321 -6.25 1.91 20.98
C GLY A 321 -5.12 0.88 20.95
N THR A 322 -4.63 0.50 19.76
CA THR A 322 -3.62 -0.57 19.59
C THR A 322 -2.32 -0.26 20.34
N ILE A 323 -1.86 1.00 20.29
CA ILE A 323 -0.65 1.45 20.99
C ILE A 323 -0.91 1.59 22.49
N SER A 324 -2.02 2.25 22.88
CA SER A 324 -2.46 2.36 24.29
C SER A 324 -2.42 1.02 25.03
N LEU A 325 -3.05 -0.02 24.48
CA LEU A 325 -3.09 -1.34 25.09
C LEU A 325 -1.68 -1.94 25.21
N PHE A 326 -0.82 -1.68 24.24
CA PHE A 326 0.56 -2.14 24.24
C PHE A 326 1.41 -1.42 25.30
N LEU A 327 1.25 -0.10 25.46
CA LEU A 327 1.92 0.73 26.47
C LEU A 327 1.45 0.41 27.90
N ALA A 328 0.17 0.07 28.07
CA ALA A 328 -0.41 -0.35 29.34
C ALA A 328 0.25 -1.60 29.95
N LYS A 329 1.05 -2.37 29.18
CA LYS A 329 1.86 -3.48 29.74
C LYS A 329 2.88 -3.02 30.79
N ARG A 330 3.38 -1.78 30.66
CA ARG A 330 4.50 -1.27 31.47
C ARG A 330 4.24 0.10 32.09
N ALA A 331 3.11 0.74 31.82
CA ALA A 331 2.70 1.99 32.44
C ALA A 331 1.83 1.74 33.68
N LYS A 332 1.79 2.70 34.61
CA LYS A 332 0.81 2.70 35.71
C LYS A 332 -0.61 2.92 35.19
N LYS A 333 -0.72 3.85 34.24
CA LYS A 333 -1.98 4.29 33.64
C LYS A 333 -1.77 4.67 32.17
N SER A 334 -2.70 4.27 31.32
CA SER A 334 -2.78 4.74 29.94
C SER A 334 -4.06 5.53 29.76
N LEU A 335 -3.96 6.72 29.15
CA LEU A 335 -5.07 7.58 28.79
C LEU A 335 -5.10 7.72 27.27
N TRP A 336 -6.30 7.70 26.69
CA TRP A 336 -6.53 7.80 25.25
C TRP A 336 -7.22 9.12 24.91
N CYS A 337 -6.76 9.80 23.85
CA CYS A 337 -7.39 10.98 23.27
C CYS A 337 -7.66 10.77 21.78
#